data_AF-A0A3E0MW47-F1
#
_entry.id   AF-A0A3E0MW47-F1
#
_cell.length_a   1.000
_cell.length_b   1.000
_cell.length_c   1.000
_cell.angle_alpha   90.00
_cell.angle_beta   90.00
_cell.angle_gamma   90.00
#
_symmetry.space_group_name_H-M   'P 1'
#
loop_
_entity.id
_entity.type
_entity.pdbx_description
1 polymer ?
#
loop_
_entity_poly.entity_id
_entity_poly.type
_entity_poly.pdbx_seq_one_letter_code
_entity_poly.pdbx_strand_id
1 'polypeptide(L)'
;MTSAKQISTKGIAIIALLVLPFIGLIVAKEWWELLLLPAGFLVVWLTLYRLDWAMWFVVLSTPLSVNLTDLTGGAGLSLPTEPLLVLITGLVIVKMLFMGDYDIRLIKHPISIAIYIYLAWMLLTVITFQFPL
;
A
#
# COMPACT_ATOMS: atom_id res chain seq x y z
N MET A 1 25.20 -28.87 -7.20
CA MET A 1 24.45 -29.29 -8.41
C MET A 1 22.96 -29.09 -8.13
N THR A 2 22.46 -27.88 -8.34
CA THR A 2 21.04 -27.55 -8.16
C THR A 2 20.36 -27.63 -9.53
N SER A 3 19.52 -28.65 -9.69
CA SER A 3 18.66 -28.83 -10.86
C SER A 3 17.66 -27.67 -10.92
N ALA A 4 17.95 -26.66 -11.75
CA ALA A 4 17.00 -25.61 -12.05
C ALA A 4 15.77 -26.25 -12.71
N LYS A 5 14.64 -26.20 -12.01
CA LYS A 5 13.34 -26.71 -12.48
C LYS A 5 13.03 -26.04 -13.82
N GLN A 6 13.12 -26.80 -14.91
CA GLN A 6 12.88 -26.32 -16.27
C GLN A 6 11.44 -25.85 -16.39
N ILE A 7 11.23 -24.55 -16.62
CA ILE A 7 9.90 -23.96 -16.76
C ILE A 7 9.28 -24.53 -18.04
N SER A 8 8.07 -25.09 -17.94
CA SER A 8 7.37 -25.71 -19.07
C SER A 8 7.04 -24.69 -20.15
N THR A 9 7.64 -24.82 -21.34
CA THR A 9 7.45 -23.95 -22.51
C THR A 9 5.98 -23.80 -22.90
N LYS A 10 5.17 -24.83 -22.66
CA LYS A 10 3.71 -24.82 -22.91
C LYS A 10 2.97 -23.86 -21.97
N GLY A 11 3.39 -23.77 -20.70
CA GLY A 11 2.79 -22.84 -19.73
C GLY A 11 3.08 -21.39 -20.07
N ILE A 12 4.32 -21.09 -20.49
CA ILE A 12 4.71 -19.74 -20.94
C ILE A 12 3.90 -19.34 -22.19
N ALA A 13 3.73 -20.26 -23.15
CA ALA A 13 2.96 -19.99 -24.36
C ALA A 13 1.48 -19.67 -24.07
N ILE A 14 0.84 -20.38 -23.14
CA ILE A 14 -0.55 -20.12 -22.74
C ILE A 14 -0.68 -18.76 -22.06
N ILE A 15 0.25 -18.41 -21.17
CA ILE A 15 0.25 -17.11 -20.50
C ILE A 15 0.45 -15.98 -21.54
N ALA A 16 1.39 -16.15 -22.45
CA ALA A 16 1.64 -15.16 -23.52
C ALA A 16 0.41 -14.99 -24.42
N LEU A 17 -0.26 -16.09 -24.79
CA LEU A 17 -1.48 -16.07 -25.59
C LEU A 17 -2.62 -15.31 -24.92
N LEU A 18 -2.69 -15.29 -23.59
CA LEU A 18 -3.75 -14.62 -22.83
C LEU A 18 -3.41 -13.14 -22.54
N VAL A 19 -2.15 -12.87 -22.19
CA VAL A 19 -1.68 -11.53 -21.80
C VAL A 19 -1.54 -10.60 -23.00
N LEU A 20 -1.02 -11.07 -24.14
CA LEU A 20 -0.81 -10.25 -25.33
C LEU A 20 -2.10 -9.61 -25.90
N PRO A 21 -3.21 -10.37 -26.13
CA PRO A 21 -4.45 -9.76 -26.59
C PRO A 21 -5.10 -8.87 -25.53
N PHE A 22 -4.94 -9.19 -24.24
CA PHE A 22 -5.44 -8.33 -23.15
C PHE A 22 -4.75 -6.96 -23.15
N ILE A 23 -3.42 -6.92 -23.30
CA ILE A 23 -2.67 -5.68 -23.48
C ILE A 23 -3.11 -4.96 -24.76
N GLY A 24 -3.27 -5.69 -25.87
CA GLY A 24 -3.74 -5.11 -27.14
C GLY A 24 -5.11 -4.44 -27.03
N LEU A 25 -6.04 -5.02 -26.26
CA LEU A 25 -7.35 -4.43 -25.99
C LEU A 25 -7.27 -3.16 -25.13
N ILE A 26 -6.40 -3.15 -24.11
CA ILE A 26 -6.17 -1.96 -23.27
C ILE A 26 -5.65 -0.80 -24.12
N VAL A 27 -4.67 -1.08 -24.99
CA VAL A 27 -4.09 -0.09 -25.90
C VAL A 27 -5.13 0.41 -26.90
N ALA A 28 -5.92 -0.49 -27.50
CA ALA A 28 -6.97 -0.11 -28.45
C ALA A 28 -8.11 0.74 -27.83
N LYS A 29 -8.32 0.62 -26.51
CA LYS A 29 -9.31 1.39 -25.75
C LYS A 29 -8.72 2.62 -25.06
N GLU A 30 -7.43 2.90 -25.26
CA GLU A 30 -6.69 4.01 -24.64
C GLU A 30 -6.75 4.02 -23.09
N TRP A 31 -6.94 2.86 -22.47
CA TRP A 31 -7.00 2.73 -21.01
C TRP A 31 -5.61 2.63 -20.38
N TRP A 32 -4.81 3.69 -20.50
CA TRP A 32 -3.41 3.71 -20.07
C TRP A 32 -3.21 3.41 -18.58
N GLU A 33 -4.17 3.76 -17.73
CA GLU A 33 -4.13 3.46 -16.29
C GLU A 33 -4.12 1.96 -16.00
N LEU A 34 -4.81 1.16 -16.81
CA LEU A 34 -4.91 -0.29 -16.62
C LEU A 34 -3.60 -1.00 -16.98
N LEU A 35 -2.68 -0.33 -17.69
CA LEU A 35 -1.35 -0.85 -17.96
C LEU A 35 -0.45 -0.84 -16.70
N LEU A 36 -0.75 0.00 -15.71
CA LEU A 36 -0.05 0.06 -14.42
C LEU A 36 -0.50 -1.06 -13.45
N LEU A 37 -1.60 -1.75 -13.77
CA LEU A 37 -2.20 -2.79 -12.93
C LEU A 37 -1.23 -3.93 -12.54
N PRO A 38 -0.34 -4.45 -13.42
CA PRO A 38 0.70 -5.41 -13.02
C PRO A 38 1.68 -4.85 -12.00
N ALA A 39 2.05 -3.58 -12.12
CA ALA A 39 2.92 -2.91 -11.14
C ALA A 39 2.20 -2.74 -9.80
N GLY A 40 0.91 -2.36 -9.83
CA GLY A 40 0.07 -2.32 -8.63
C GLY A 40 -0.02 -3.67 -7.91
N PHE A 41 -0.24 -4.76 -8.65
CA PHE A 41 -0.23 -6.11 -8.07
C PHE A 41 1.12 -6.52 -7.49
N LEU A 42 2.24 -6.16 -8.15
CA LEU A 42 3.57 -6.39 -7.59
C LEU A 42 3.77 -5.67 -6.26
N VAL A 43 3.30 -4.42 -6.17
CA VAL A 43 3.38 -3.61 -4.96
C VAL A 43 2.52 -4.19 -3.83
N VAL A 44 1.28 -4.61 -4.12
CA VAL A 44 0.43 -5.30 -3.14
C VAL A 44 1.08 -6.61 -2.68
N TRP A 45 1.61 -7.40 -3.60
CA TRP A 45 2.33 -8.62 -3.26
C TRP A 45 3.55 -8.34 -2.39
N LEU A 46 4.32 -7.29 -2.71
CA LEU A 46 5.47 -6.84 -1.92
C LEU A 46 5.04 -6.48 -0.48
N THR A 47 3.97 -5.72 -0.30
CA THR A 47 3.44 -5.40 1.04
C THR A 47 3.02 -6.62 1.85
N LEU A 48 2.37 -7.61 1.21
CA LEU A 48 1.87 -8.79 1.91
C LEU A 48 2.99 -9.76 2.32
N TYR A 49 4.02 -9.92 1.49
CA TYR A 49 5.09 -10.90 1.73
C TYR A 49 6.37 -10.30 2.32
N ARG A 50 6.66 -9.01 2.09
CA ARG A 50 7.91 -8.34 2.46
C ARG A 50 7.64 -6.91 2.93
N LEU A 51 7.06 -6.80 4.11
CA LEU A 51 6.72 -5.51 4.73
C LEU A 51 7.91 -4.55 4.82
N ASP A 52 9.11 -5.04 5.15
CA ASP A 52 10.31 -4.21 5.24
C ASP A 52 10.66 -3.52 3.90
N TRP A 53 10.57 -4.27 2.79
CA TRP A 53 10.83 -3.73 1.45
C TRP A 53 9.72 -2.77 1.01
N ALA A 54 8.47 -3.05 1.39
CA ALA A 54 7.39 -2.12 1.13
C ALA A 54 7.59 -0.79 1.84
N MET A 55 8.09 -0.79 3.09
CA MET A 55 8.42 0.44 3.82
C MET A 55 9.54 1.24 3.13
N TRP A 56 10.59 0.59 2.64
CA TRP A 56 11.62 1.27 1.84
C TRP A 56 11.07 1.86 0.55
N PHE A 57 10.14 1.15 -0.11
CA PHE A 57 9.44 1.66 -1.29
C PHE A 57 8.61 2.89 -0.97
N VAL A 58 7.88 2.91 0.17
CA VAL A 58 7.16 4.11 0.63
C VAL A 58 8.12 5.29 0.72
N VAL A 59 9.23 5.14 1.47
CA VAL A 59 10.20 6.21 1.71
C VAL A 59 10.76 6.78 0.40
N LEU A 60 11.04 5.92 -0.59
CA LEU A 60 11.48 6.34 -1.91
C LEU A 60 10.38 7.06 -2.70
N SER A 61 9.13 6.62 -2.57
CA SER A 61 7.98 7.19 -3.27
C SER A 61 7.45 8.48 -2.65
N THR A 62 7.70 8.75 -1.37
CA THR A 62 7.25 9.98 -0.68
C THR A 62 7.72 11.29 -1.34
N PRO A 63 9.00 11.47 -1.73
CA PRO A 63 9.41 12.68 -2.46
C PRO A 63 8.82 12.78 -3.88
N LEU A 64 8.35 11.66 -4.44
CA LEU A 64 7.75 11.58 -5.78
C LEU A 64 6.22 11.56 -5.72
N SER A 65 5.62 11.66 -4.53
CA SER A 65 4.18 11.49 -4.38
C SER A 65 3.45 12.69 -4.97
N VAL A 66 2.43 12.41 -5.77
CA VAL A 66 1.61 13.44 -6.41
C VAL A 66 0.25 13.43 -5.76
N ASN A 67 -0.12 14.57 -5.17
CA ASN A 67 -1.44 14.76 -4.58
C ASN A 67 -2.51 14.82 -5.68
N LEU A 68 -3.50 13.94 -5.60
CA LEU A 68 -4.64 13.95 -6.49
C LEU A 68 -5.81 14.58 -5.76
N THR A 69 -5.90 15.91 -5.83
CA THR A 69 -7.03 16.66 -5.29
C THR A 69 -8.31 16.44 -6.10
N ASP A 70 -8.18 16.16 -7.39
CA ASP A 70 -9.31 16.17 -8.33
C ASP A 70 -9.92 14.79 -8.60
N LEU A 71 -9.25 13.70 -8.22
CA LEU A 71 -9.66 12.33 -8.58
C LEU A 71 -10.61 11.68 -7.55
N THR A 72 -10.62 12.18 -6.30
CA THR A 72 -11.33 11.58 -5.16
C THR A 72 -12.19 12.58 -4.39
N GLY A 73 -12.82 13.53 -5.10
CA GLY A 73 -13.83 14.43 -4.50
C GLY A 73 -13.31 15.31 -3.37
N GLY A 74 -12.04 15.72 -3.42
CA GLY A 74 -11.41 16.55 -2.39
C GLY A 74 -10.74 15.78 -1.25
N ALA A 75 -10.82 14.46 -1.21
CA ALA A 75 -9.91 13.65 -0.41
C ALA A 75 -8.54 13.70 -1.12
N GLY A 76 -7.68 14.66 -0.77
CA GLY A 76 -6.34 14.84 -1.36
C GLY A 76 -5.45 13.64 -1.10
N LEU A 77 -5.64 12.58 -1.88
CA LEU A 77 -4.97 11.31 -1.72
C LEU A 77 -3.77 11.32 -2.65
N SER A 78 -2.56 11.20 -2.11
CA SER A 78 -1.37 11.15 -2.93
C SER A 78 -1.08 9.72 -3.41
N LEU A 79 -0.93 9.56 -4.72
CA LEU A 79 -0.47 8.31 -5.30
C LEU A 79 1.07 8.31 -5.29
N PRO A 80 1.75 7.17 -5.02
CA PRO A 80 1.25 5.85 -4.63
C PRO A 80 1.30 5.58 -3.11
N THR A 81 1.70 6.56 -2.29
CA THR A 81 2.07 6.38 -0.88
C THR A 81 0.88 6.09 0.04
N GLU A 82 -0.23 6.83 -0.10
CA GLU A 82 -1.37 6.74 0.81
C GLU A 82 -2.05 5.38 0.71
N PRO A 83 -2.37 4.84 -0.49
CA PRO A 83 -2.94 3.50 -0.59
C PRO A 83 -2.02 2.44 0.03
N LEU A 84 -0.70 2.60 -0.12
CA LEU A 84 0.26 1.65 0.44
C LEU A 84 0.30 1.71 1.96
N LEU A 85 0.33 2.92 2.54
CA LEU A 85 0.35 3.12 3.99
C LEU A 85 -0.94 2.60 4.64
N VAL A 86 -2.09 2.79 3.99
CA VAL A 86 -3.38 2.20 4.44
C VAL A 86 -3.31 0.68 4.42
N LEU A 87 -2.79 0.09 3.34
CA LEU A 87 -2.64 -1.36 3.23
C LEU A 87 -1.68 -1.93 4.28
N ILE A 88 -0.54 -1.28 4.50
CA ILE A 88 0.44 -1.64 5.53
C ILE A 88 -0.18 -1.57 6.92
N THR A 89 -0.87 -0.47 7.24
CA THR A 89 -1.51 -0.27 8.54
C THR A 89 -2.59 -1.33 8.78
N GLY A 90 -3.44 -1.60 7.78
CA GLY A 90 -4.44 -2.65 7.85
C GLY A 90 -3.82 -4.03 8.07
N LEU A 91 -2.76 -4.37 7.34
CA LEU A 91 -2.04 -5.63 7.51
C LEU A 91 -1.44 -5.77 8.91
N VAL A 92 -0.85 -4.70 9.44
CA VAL A 92 -0.28 -4.67 10.80
C VAL A 92 -1.37 -4.85 11.85
N ILE A 93 -2.52 -4.17 11.71
CA ILE A 93 -3.66 -4.32 12.62
C ILE A 93 -4.17 -5.76 12.61
N VAL A 94 -4.42 -6.33 11.42
CA VAL A 94 -4.84 -7.73 11.29
C VAL A 94 -3.82 -8.66 11.93
N LYS A 95 -2.52 -8.47 11.63
CA LYS A 95 -1.45 -9.27 12.23
C LYS A 95 -1.43 -9.18 13.75
N MET A 96 -1.58 -7.98 14.31
CA MET A 96 -1.63 -7.77 15.77
C MET A 96 -2.83 -8.46 16.41
N LEU A 97 -4.01 -8.38 15.78
CA LEU A 97 -5.24 -9.00 16.29
C LEU A 97 -5.20 -10.54 16.25
N PHE A 98 -4.64 -11.13 15.18
CA PHE A 98 -4.64 -12.59 15.00
C PHE A 98 -3.42 -13.29 15.58
N MET A 99 -2.22 -12.70 15.50
CA MET A 99 -0.99 -13.34 15.99
C MET A 99 -0.69 -13.00 17.45
N GLY A 100 -1.23 -11.93 18.01
CA GLY A 100 -1.02 -11.55 19.42
C GLY A 100 0.41 -11.16 19.79
N ASP A 101 1.36 -11.31 18.88
CA ASP A 101 2.76 -10.91 19.02
C ASP A 101 2.91 -9.39 18.83
N TYR A 102 2.56 -8.62 19.87
CA TYR A 102 2.91 -7.21 19.95
C TYR A 102 4.14 -7.02 20.84
N ASP A 103 5.17 -6.34 20.31
CA ASP A 103 6.33 -5.97 21.14
C ASP A 103 5.93 -4.84 22.09
N ILE A 104 5.88 -5.15 23.39
CA ILE A 104 5.58 -4.20 24.46
C ILE A 104 6.57 -3.01 24.45
N ARG A 105 7.77 -3.21 23.88
CA ARG A 105 8.76 -2.13 23.65
C ARG A 105 8.23 -1.08 22.70
N LEU A 106 7.40 -1.43 21.72
CA LEU A 106 6.83 -0.50 20.76
C LEU A 106 5.88 0.49 21.45
N ILE A 107 5.06 0.01 22.39
CA ILE A 107 4.11 0.84 23.15
C ILE A 107 4.87 1.81 24.07
N LYS A 108 5.98 1.36 24.67
CA LYS A 108 6.83 2.14 25.56
C LYS A 108 7.86 3.02 24.83
N HIS A 109 7.88 3.00 23.51
CA HIS A 109 8.82 3.81 22.74
C HIS A 109 8.52 5.30 22.93
N PRO A 110 9.53 6.17 23.11
CA PRO A 110 9.31 7.60 23.34
C PRO A 110 8.48 8.26 22.23
N ILE A 111 8.63 7.82 20.98
CA ILE A 111 7.83 8.30 19.84
C ILE A 111 6.36 7.89 19.99
N SER A 112 6.09 6.63 20.38
CA SER A 112 4.71 6.17 20.60
C SER A 112 4.03 6.95 21.72
N ILE A 113 4.75 7.23 22.82
CA ILE A 113 4.25 8.05 23.92
C ILE A 113 3.92 9.46 23.44
N ALA A 114 4.80 10.09 22.65
CA ALA A 114 4.53 11.41 22.07
C ALA A 114 3.27 11.41 21.18
N ILE A 115 3.07 10.36 20.37
CA ILE A 115 1.87 10.19 19.55
C ILE A 115 0.63 10.04 20.43
N TYR A 116 0.68 9.24 21.51
CA TYR A 116 -0.46 9.09 22.42
C TYR A 116 -0.84 10.40 23.12
N ILE A 117 0.16 11.19 23.55
CA ILE A 117 -0.07 12.51 24.14
C ILE A 117 -0.73 13.44 23.11
N TYR A 118 -0.22 13.46 21.87
CA TYR A 118 -0.78 14.27 20.80
C TYR A 118 -2.23 13.88 20.45
N LEU A 119 -2.51 12.58 20.36
CA LEU A 119 -3.86 12.07 20.11
C LEU A 119 -4.81 12.39 21.26
N ALA A 120 -4.36 12.24 22.51
CA ALA A 120 -5.14 12.61 23.69
C ALA A 120 -5.45 14.11 23.70
N TRP A 121 -4.46 14.94 23.37
CA TRP A 121 -4.63 16.38 23.24
C TRP A 121 -5.64 16.74 22.13
N MET A 122 -5.50 16.15 20.94
CA MET A 122 -6.46 16.36 19.85
C MET A 122 -7.88 15.98 20.27
N LEU A 123 -8.06 14.83 20.92
CA LEU A 123 -9.36 14.37 21.42
C LEU A 123 -9.95 15.40 22.40
N LEU A 124 -9.16 15.90 23.34
CA LEU A 124 -9.60 16.96 24.25
C LEU A 124 -10.01 18.22 23.49
N THR A 125 -9.23 18.66 22.50
CA THR A 125 -9.57 19.85 21.72
C THR A 125 -10.83 19.67 20.86
N VAL A 126 -11.07 18.48 20.29
CA VAL A 126 -12.27 18.18 19.49
C VAL A 126 -13.52 18.19 20.36
N ILE A 127 -13.48 17.60 21.55
CA ILE A 127 -14.61 17.61 22.48
C ILE A 127 -14.87 19.03 23.02
N THR A 128 -13.81 19.82 23.24
CA THR A 128 -13.92 21.19 23.76
C THR A 128 -14.35 22.20 22.68
N PHE A 129 -14.24 21.84 21.40
CA PHE A 129 -14.61 22.73 20.31
C PHE A 129 -16.14 22.85 20.20
N GLN A 130 -16.67 24.02 20.59
CA GLN A 130 -18.10 24.33 20.56
C GLN A 130 -18.51 25.17 19.33
N PHE A 131 -17.75 25.17 18.23
CA PHE A 131 -18.18 25.90 17.03
C PHE A 131 -19.33 25.15 16.35
N PRO A 132 -20.47 25.82 16.09
CA PRO A 132 -21.57 25.25 15.32
C PRO A 132 -21.13 25.13 13.86
N LEU A 133 -21.37 23.96 13.27
CA LEU A 133 -21.47 23.79 11.82
C LEU A 133 -22.71 24.53 11.29
#